data_AF-A0A1Y2TQC0-F1
#
_entry.id   AF-A0A1Y2TQC0-F1
#
_cell.length_a   1.000
_cell.length_b   1.000
_cell.length_c   1.000
_cell.angle_alpha   90.00
_cell.angle_beta   90.00
_cell.angle_gamma   90.00
#
_symmetry.space_group_name_H-M   'P 1'
#
loop_
_entity.id
_entity.type
_entity.pdbx_description
1 polymer ?
#
loop_
_entity_poly.entity_id
_entity_poly.type
_entity_poly.pdbx_seq_one_letter_code
_entity_poly.pdbx_strand_id
1 'polypeptide(L)'
;MPILPRTTPSRAALSPFVCQACRRSLRQFSVTSSRRRAPPPPPPPPPSGYAHLTSRRLISLAGPDAPKFLHGIITQSVIDEPSTSGARHRHNVSPRNTNTAATPNAPGFYSGFLNATGRVLHDVFIYRDTLGMSGASATDGEAFVIEVDAEQVEALAKHIKRYKLRSKLNFRILDEGECAAWQVWDDSSSTSTNPSVPPSTQLSKLEDSIVLPDTRAPGMGYRVLRRGGADKSLDLDLSRSDDTAYRIRRYLFGVAEGQAEIPREQALPLESNMDVMGGIDFRKGCYVGQELTIRTRHRGVVRKRILPCLLYPSPPPPQKLEYRPYFTNGEAEMSADDVPTNLSIGRDGAKGRSAGTWLKGVGNIGLALCRLQIMTDVELPGETAASAPFNPDTDEFVVKWGADEQGGGGQSVRVRAFVPDWLRERLRESSTSASGH
;
A
#
# COMPACT_ATOMS: atom_id res chain seq x y z
N MET A 1 95.30 31.20 4.12
CA MET A 1 94.56 29.98 4.51
C MET A 1 93.45 30.39 5.47
N PRO A 2 92.27 30.73 4.92
CA PRO A 2 91.03 30.18 5.46
C PRO A 2 90.15 29.61 4.34
N ILE A 3 89.45 28.55 4.69
CA ILE A 3 88.73 27.63 3.81
C ILE A 3 87.47 28.33 3.28
N LEU A 4 87.41 28.52 1.96
CA LEU A 4 86.22 29.01 1.25
C LEU A 4 85.14 27.92 1.20
N PRO A 5 83.86 28.26 1.45
CA PRO A 5 82.78 27.29 1.41
C PRO A 5 82.42 26.86 -0.02
N ARG A 6 82.29 25.54 -0.21
CA ARG A 6 81.84 24.88 -1.44
C ARG A 6 80.45 25.37 -1.86
N THR A 7 80.37 25.97 -3.05
CA THR A 7 79.11 26.24 -3.77
C THR A 7 78.64 24.97 -4.48
N THR A 8 77.46 24.46 -4.11
CA THR A 8 76.72 23.44 -4.87
C THR A 8 75.85 24.10 -5.93
N PRO A 9 75.71 23.52 -7.14
CA PRO A 9 74.95 24.12 -8.22
C PRO A 9 73.43 24.02 -7.97
N SER A 10 72.75 25.12 -8.21
CA SER A 10 71.29 25.27 -8.24
C SER A 10 70.64 24.23 -9.17
N ARG A 11 69.83 23.32 -8.60
CA ARG A 11 68.86 22.52 -9.37
C ARG A 11 67.76 23.47 -9.86
N ALA A 12 67.77 23.76 -11.16
CA ALA A 12 66.63 24.36 -11.83
C ALA A 12 65.40 23.47 -11.63
N ALA A 13 64.32 24.03 -11.06
CA ALA A 13 63.05 23.36 -10.93
C ALA A 13 62.46 23.17 -12.34
N LEU A 14 62.38 21.92 -12.79
CA LEU A 14 61.61 21.56 -13.98
C LEU A 14 60.13 21.79 -13.67
N SER A 15 59.58 22.87 -14.21
CA SER A 15 58.13 23.08 -14.28
C SER A 15 57.49 21.98 -15.14
N PRO A 16 56.47 21.26 -14.66
CA PRO A 16 55.83 20.23 -15.47
C PRO A 16 55.11 20.88 -16.65
N PHE A 17 55.52 20.52 -17.87
CA PHE A 17 54.83 20.89 -19.10
C PHE A 17 53.47 20.20 -19.12
N VAL A 18 52.40 20.95 -18.85
CA VAL A 18 51.03 20.48 -19.07
C VAL A 18 50.70 20.74 -20.54
N CYS A 19 50.47 19.65 -21.30
CA CYS A 19 50.05 19.71 -22.70
C CYS A 19 48.79 20.58 -22.88
N GLN A 20 48.78 21.39 -23.95
CA GLN A 20 47.67 22.30 -24.30
C GLN A 20 46.33 21.56 -24.49
N ALA A 21 46.34 20.28 -24.83
CA ALA A 21 45.14 19.42 -24.90
C ALA A 21 44.59 19.08 -23.50
N CYS A 22 45.45 18.81 -22.52
CA CYS A 22 45.04 18.57 -21.12
C CYS A 22 44.47 19.85 -20.47
N ARG A 23 44.96 21.02 -20.88
CA ARG A 23 44.46 22.33 -20.41
C ARG A 23 43.05 22.67 -20.92
N ARG A 24 42.58 22.02 -21.99
CA ARG A 24 41.20 22.16 -22.50
C ARG A 24 40.20 21.23 -21.81
N SER A 25 40.67 20.17 -21.15
CA SER A 25 39.85 19.22 -20.36
C SER A 25 39.54 19.74 -18.95
N LEU A 26 40.33 20.69 -18.43
CA LEU A 26 40.10 21.38 -17.15
C LEU A 26 39.24 22.65 -17.32
N ARG A 27 38.20 22.60 -18.16
CA ARG A 27 37.10 23.55 -17.99
C ARG A 27 36.42 23.18 -16.69
N GLN A 28 36.64 24.02 -15.70
CA GLN A 28 35.91 24.10 -14.45
C GLN A 28 34.47 23.65 -14.68
N PHE A 29 34.12 22.48 -14.16
CA PHE A 29 32.73 22.19 -13.84
C PHE A 29 32.34 23.26 -12.83
N SER A 30 31.81 24.37 -13.34
CA SER A 30 31.07 25.30 -12.52
C SER A 30 29.89 24.50 -12.03
N VAL A 31 29.96 24.01 -10.79
CA VAL A 31 28.83 23.43 -10.09
C VAL A 31 27.93 24.61 -9.71
N THR A 32 27.37 25.29 -10.71
CA THR A 32 26.04 25.84 -10.50
C THR A 32 25.18 24.61 -10.33
N SER A 33 24.96 24.22 -9.09
CA SER A 33 23.80 23.45 -8.70
C SER A 33 22.61 24.24 -9.26
N SER A 34 22.23 23.91 -10.49
CA SER A 34 20.86 24.09 -10.92
C SER A 34 20.09 23.32 -9.86
N ARG A 35 19.58 24.03 -8.86
CA ARG A 35 18.47 23.56 -8.04
C ARG A 35 17.44 23.16 -9.08
N ARG A 36 17.40 21.86 -9.43
CA ARG A 36 16.26 21.28 -10.11
C ARG A 36 15.12 21.70 -9.22
N ARG A 37 14.31 22.65 -9.70
CA ARG A 37 13.14 23.12 -8.99
C ARG A 37 12.37 21.85 -8.65
N ALA A 38 12.28 21.54 -7.36
CA ALA A 38 11.53 20.38 -6.93
C ALA A 38 10.14 20.47 -7.59
N PRO A 39 9.58 19.35 -8.08
CA PRO A 39 8.24 19.38 -8.63
C PRO A 39 7.30 20.09 -7.65
N PRO A 40 6.34 20.89 -8.13
CA PRO A 40 5.36 21.50 -7.25
C PRO A 40 4.70 20.38 -6.42
N PRO A 41 4.34 20.67 -5.17
CA PRO A 41 3.76 19.63 -4.34
C PRO A 41 2.44 19.16 -4.93
N PRO A 42 2.04 17.92 -4.63
CA PRO A 42 0.81 17.40 -5.18
C PRO A 42 -0.39 18.18 -4.61
N PRO A 43 -1.35 18.60 -5.45
CA PRO A 43 -2.56 19.26 -4.98
C PRO A 43 -3.46 18.27 -4.22
N PRO A 44 -4.45 18.76 -3.47
CA PRO A 44 -5.49 17.90 -2.90
C PRO A 44 -6.21 17.13 -4.03
N PRO A 45 -6.59 15.86 -3.82
CA PRO A 45 -7.36 15.13 -4.81
C PRO A 45 -8.72 15.81 -5.04
N PRO A 46 -9.23 15.85 -6.29
CA PRO A 46 -10.58 16.34 -6.55
C PRO A 46 -11.62 15.40 -5.90
N PRO A 47 -12.82 15.90 -5.56
CA PRO A 47 -13.89 15.09 -4.97
C PRO A 47 -14.39 13.98 -5.92
N SER A 48 -14.25 14.18 -7.23
CA SER A 48 -14.62 13.21 -8.26
C SER A 48 -13.58 13.21 -9.37
N GLY A 49 -12.99 12.06 -9.66
CA GLY A 49 -11.86 11.97 -10.57
C GLY A 49 -11.46 10.55 -10.92
N TYR A 50 -10.46 10.45 -11.79
CA TYR A 50 -9.83 9.18 -12.13
C TYR A 50 -8.33 9.33 -12.34
N ALA A 51 -7.56 8.30 -12.00
CA ALA A 51 -6.11 8.31 -12.07
C ALA A 51 -5.57 7.03 -12.71
N HIS A 52 -4.57 7.18 -13.58
CA HIS A 52 -3.77 6.05 -14.05
C HIS A 52 -2.83 5.61 -12.94
N LEU A 53 -2.81 4.31 -12.64
CA LEU A 53 -2.05 3.75 -11.54
C LEU A 53 -0.69 3.30 -12.00
N THR A 54 0.22 4.26 -12.20
CA THR A 54 1.61 3.99 -12.60
C THR A 54 2.37 3.18 -11.56
N SER A 55 1.87 3.15 -10.32
CA SER A 55 2.39 2.31 -9.23
C SER A 55 2.01 0.83 -9.36
N ARG A 56 1.22 0.42 -10.36
CA ARG A 56 0.70 -0.94 -10.52
C ARG A 56 1.06 -1.54 -11.88
N ARG A 57 1.32 -2.85 -11.90
CA ARG A 57 1.56 -3.66 -13.10
C ARG A 57 0.74 -4.93 -13.09
N LEU A 58 0.58 -5.53 -14.27
CA LEU A 58 -0.35 -6.62 -14.49
C LEU A 58 0.35 -7.90 -14.94
N ILE A 59 -0.09 -9.04 -14.42
CA ILE A 59 0.30 -10.38 -14.84
C ILE A 59 -0.95 -11.09 -15.36
N SER A 60 -0.93 -11.53 -16.61
CA SER A 60 -1.95 -12.43 -17.14
C SER A 60 -1.64 -13.86 -16.75
N LEU A 61 -2.65 -14.63 -16.35
CA LEU A 61 -2.53 -16.05 -15.99
C LEU A 61 -3.76 -16.82 -16.50
N ALA A 62 -3.56 -17.88 -17.27
CA ALA A 62 -4.64 -18.66 -17.89
C ALA A 62 -4.32 -20.15 -17.95
N GLY A 63 -5.33 -21.00 -17.84
CA GLY A 63 -5.19 -22.44 -18.00
C GLY A 63 -6.24 -23.23 -17.22
N PRO A 64 -6.44 -24.53 -17.51
CA PRO A 64 -7.40 -25.35 -16.77
C PRO A 64 -7.10 -25.45 -15.27
N ASP A 65 -5.82 -25.38 -14.87
CA ASP A 65 -5.43 -25.44 -13.45
C ASP A 65 -5.36 -24.05 -12.78
N ALA A 66 -5.62 -22.95 -13.51
CA ALA A 66 -5.45 -21.59 -13.00
C ALA A 66 -6.28 -21.28 -11.73
N PRO A 67 -7.59 -21.61 -11.66
CA PRO A 67 -8.39 -21.36 -10.45
C PRO A 67 -7.85 -22.09 -9.23
N LYS A 68 -7.56 -23.39 -9.38
CA LYS A 68 -7.05 -24.26 -8.30
C LYS A 68 -5.66 -23.82 -7.83
N PHE A 69 -4.81 -23.44 -8.78
CA PHE A 69 -3.49 -22.91 -8.51
C PHE A 69 -3.57 -21.62 -7.67
N LEU A 70 -4.36 -20.64 -8.11
CA LEU A 70 -4.53 -19.38 -7.38
C LEU A 70 -5.16 -19.65 -6.00
N HIS A 71 -6.20 -20.47 -5.94
CA HIS A 71 -6.85 -20.84 -4.68
C HIS A 71 -5.86 -21.38 -3.63
N GLY A 72 -4.82 -22.13 -4.03
CA GLY A 72 -3.83 -22.67 -3.11
C GLY A 72 -2.76 -21.68 -2.61
N ILE A 73 -2.58 -20.52 -3.25
CA ILE A 73 -1.44 -19.63 -2.97
C ILE A 73 -1.83 -18.19 -2.59
N ILE A 74 -3.12 -17.87 -2.61
CA ILE A 74 -3.63 -16.56 -2.21
C ILE A 74 -4.57 -16.66 -0.99
N THR A 75 -4.81 -15.55 -0.31
CA THR A 75 -5.65 -15.48 0.90
C THR A 75 -7.16 -15.46 0.63
N GLN A 76 -7.61 -15.16 -0.59
CA GLN A 76 -9.03 -15.11 -0.98
C GLN A 76 -9.45 -16.35 -1.79
N SER A 77 -10.74 -16.69 -1.81
CA SER A 77 -11.25 -17.80 -2.61
C SER A 77 -11.43 -17.42 -4.08
N VAL A 78 -11.06 -18.34 -4.97
CA VAL A 78 -11.30 -18.25 -6.43
C VAL A 78 -12.35 -19.26 -6.90
N ILE A 79 -12.62 -20.26 -6.07
CA ILE A 79 -13.49 -21.39 -6.39
C ILE A 79 -14.61 -21.40 -5.37
N ASP A 80 -15.85 -21.57 -5.82
CA ASP A 80 -16.96 -21.89 -4.95
C ASP A 80 -16.79 -23.35 -4.50
N GLU A 81 -16.23 -23.56 -3.31
CA GLU A 81 -16.21 -24.89 -2.70
C GLU A 81 -17.66 -25.28 -2.37
N PRO A 82 -18.20 -26.37 -2.95
CA PRO A 82 -19.51 -26.84 -2.55
C PRO A 82 -19.44 -27.18 -1.07
N SER A 83 -20.31 -26.55 -0.27
CA SER A 83 -20.40 -26.80 1.17
C SER A 83 -20.51 -28.30 1.40
N THR A 84 -19.44 -28.92 1.90
CA THR A 84 -19.40 -30.35 2.16
C THR A 84 -20.31 -30.59 3.36
N SER A 85 -21.54 -31.03 3.08
CA SER A 85 -22.61 -31.18 4.04
C SER A 85 -22.39 -32.38 4.96
N GLY A 86 -22.49 -32.15 6.27
CA GLY A 86 -22.74 -33.18 7.28
C GLY A 86 -23.60 -32.71 8.47
N ALA A 87 -24.05 -31.45 8.53
CA ALA A 87 -24.91 -30.95 9.59
C ALA A 87 -26.30 -30.62 9.04
N ARG A 88 -27.29 -31.37 9.53
CA ARG A 88 -28.73 -31.26 9.23
C ARG A 88 -29.22 -29.82 9.37
N HIS A 89 -30.07 -29.41 8.42
CA HIS A 89 -30.97 -28.26 8.45
C HIS A 89 -30.94 -27.39 9.72
N ARG A 90 -30.33 -26.21 9.59
CA ARG A 90 -30.97 -24.98 10.09
C ARG A 90 -31.22 -24.08 8.90
N HIS A 91 -32.44 -24.18 8.36
CA HIS A 91 -33.04 -23.03 7.71
C HIS A 91 -32.98 -21.85 8.68
N ASN A 92 -32.78 -20.64 8.13
CA ASN A 92 -32.86 -19.35 8.81
C ASN A 92 -31.55 -18.74 9.36
N VAL A 93 -30.47 -18.81 8.58
CA VAL A 93 -29.47 -17.73 8.57
C VAL A 93 -29.39 -17.22 7.14
N SER A 94 -30.07 -16.09 6.86
CA SER A 94 -29.87 -15.35 5.61
C SER A 94 -28.37 -15.14 5.37
N PRO A 95 -27.90 -15.09 4.10
CA PRO A 95 -26.53 -14.69 3.79
C PRO A 95 -26.35 -13.25 4.26
N ARG A 96 -25.93 -13.09 5.51
CA ARG A 96 -25.80 -11.79 6.16
C ARG A 96 -24.55 -11.13 5.60
N ASN A 97 -24.73 -10.43 4.48
CA ASN A 97 -23.93 -9.29 4.04
C ASN A 97 -22.40 -9.38 4.21
N THR A 98 -21.77 -10.52 3.92
CA THR A 98 -20.31 -10.54 3.74
C THR A 98 -20.01 -10.00 2.34
N ASN A 99 -19.93 -8.67 2.22
CA ASN A 99 -19.59 -7.91 1.00
C ASN A 99 -18.16 -8.20 0.45
N THR A 100 -17.59 -9.37 0.76
CA THR A 100 -16.15 -9.66 0.70
C THR A 100 -15.79 -11.06 0.21
N ALA A 101 -16.77 -11.96 -0.02
CA ALA A 101 -16.50 -13.21 -0.71
C ALA A 101 -16.51 -12.97 -2.22
N ALA A 102 -15.59 -13.59 -2.96
CA ALA A 102 -15.65 -13.62 -4.41
C ALA A 102 -16.98 -14.30 -4.81
N THR A 103 -18.01 -13.51 -5.11
CA THR A 103 -19.27 -14.08 -5.63
C THR A 103 -18.96 -14.74 -6.98
N PRO A 104 -19.66 -15.82 -7.37
CA PRO A 104 -19.38 -16.57 -8.60
C PRO A 104 -19.20 -15.69 -9.85
N ASN A 105 -19.94 -14.57 -9.91
CA ASN A 105 -19.94 -13.61 -11.02
C ASN A 105 -19.21 -12.28 -10.71
N ALA A 106 -18.42 -12.21 -9.64
CA ALA A 106 -17.65 -11.00 -9.35
C ALA A 106 -16.58 -10.79 -10.45
N PRO A 107 -16.38 -9.55 -10.93
CA PRO A 107 -15.34 -9.25 -11.92
C PRO A 107 -13.92 -9.42 -11.36
N GLY A 108 -13.77 -9.45 -10.04
CA GLY A 108 -12.50 -9.63 -9.35
C GLY A 108 -12.63 -9.46 -7.83
N PHE A 109 -11.49 -9.41 -7.14
CA PHE A 109 -11.41 -9.25 -5.69
C PHE A 109 -10.01 -8.80 -5.24
N TYR A 110 -9.92 -8.24 -4.02
CA TYR A 110 -8.66 -7.97 -3.32
C TYR A 110 -8.16 -9.24 -2.61
N SER A 111 -6.85 -9.46 -2.58
CA SER A 111 -6.22 -10.61 -1.94
C SER A 111 -4.74 -10.33 -1.62
N GLY A 112 -4.06 -11.27 -0.99
CA GLY A 112 -2.61 -11.25 -0.87
C GLY A 112 -1.96 -12.61 -1.11
N PHE A 113 -0.68 -12.56 -1.44
CA PHE A 113 0.25 -13.69 -1.42
C PHE A 113 1.01 -13.66 -0.10
N LEU A 114 1.12 -14.80 0.57
CA LEU A 114 1.89 -14.93 1.80
C LEU A 114 3.11 -15.82 1.58
N ASN A 115 4.12 -15.63 2.43
CA ASN A 115 5.17 -16.63 2.57
C ASN A 115 4.68 -17.81 3.43
N ALA A 116 5.45 -18.90 3.46
CA ALA A 116 5.11 -20.10 4.22
C ALA A 116 4.89 -19.85 5.72
N THR A 117 5.45 -18.75 6.24
CA THR A 117 5.32 -18.37 7.65
C THR A 117 4.17 -17.40 7.93
N GLY A 118 3.38 -17.03 6.91
CA GLY A 118 2.19 -16.19 7.03
C GLY A 118 2.43 -14.68 7.00
N ARG A 119 3.56 -14.21 6.48
CA ARG A 119 3.82 -12.77 6.25
C ARG A 119 3.50 -12.38 4.83
N VAL A 120 3.04 -11.16 4.63
CA VAL A 120 2.62 -10.64 3.32
C VAL A 120 3.83 -10.55 2.39
N LEU A 121 3.69 -11.13 1.20
CA LEU A 121 4.62 -10.94 0.08
C LEU A 121 4.14 -9.79 -0.80
N HIS A 122 2.88 -9.88 -1.25
CA HIS A 122 2.26 -8.95 -2.19
C HIS A 122 0.78 -8.81 -1.86
N ASP A 123 0.30 -7.57 -1.83
CA ASP A 123 -1.12 -7.23 -1.92
C ASP A 123 -1.52 -7.08 -3.39
N VAL A 124 -2.64 -7.69 -3.77
CA VAL A 124 -3.05 -7.79 -5.17
C VAL A 124 -4.54 -7.56 -5.35
N PHE A 125 -4.90 -7.08 -6.53
CA PHE A 125 -6.24 -7.27 -7.08
C PHE A 125 -6.17 -8.38 -8.13
N ILE A 126 -7.16 -9.26 -8.14
CA ILE A 126 -7.28 -10.33 -9.14
C ILE A 126 -8.60 -10.15 -9.86
N TYR A 127 -8.55 -10.13 -11.19
CA TYR A 127 -9.68 -9.93 -12.08
C TYR A 127 -9.91 -11.18 -12.91
N ARG A 128 -11.17 -11.52 -13.19
CA ARG A 128 -11.50 -12.50 -14.23
C ARG A 128 -11.21 -11.86 -15.59
N ASP A 129 -10.45 -12.52 -16.45
CA ASP A 129 -10.07 -11.97 -17.76
C ASP A 129 -11.22 -12.06 -18.76
N THR A 130 -12.13 -11.07 -18.72
CA THR A 130 -13.23 -10.94 -19.68
C THR A 130 -12.85 -10.22 -20.97
N LEU A 131 -11.61 -9.70 -21.05
CA LEU A 131 -11.10 -8.98 -22.21
C LEU A 131 -10.26 -9.89 -23.13
N GLY A 132 -9.90 -11.10 -22.67
CA GLY A 132 -9.03 -12.00 -23.43
C GLY A 132 -7.59 -11.48 -23.52
N MET A 133 -7.09 -10.85 -22.45
CA MET A 133 -5.70 -10.37 -22.33
C MET A 133 -4.68 -11.50 -22.37
N SER A 134 -5.09 -12.68 -21.90
CA SER A 134 -4.30 -13.90 -21.95
C SER A 134 -4.13 -14.47 -23.35
N GLY A 135 -5.02 -14.11 -24.29
CA GLY A 135 -5.14 -14.76 -25.61
C GLY A 135 -5.64 -16.21 -25.55
N ALA A 136 -6.05 -16.69 -24.36
CA ALA A 136 -6.60 -18.02 -24.16
C ALA A 136 -8.04 -18.11 -24.68
N SER A 137 -8.37 -19.21 -25.34
CA SER A 137 -9.75 -19.54 -25.70
C SER A 137 -10.53 -20.07 -24.49
N ALA A 138 -11.87 -20.06 -24.55
CA ALA A 138 -12.72 -20.69 -23.54
C ALA A 138 -12.39 -22.18 -23.32
N THR A 139 -11.82 -22.86 -24.32
CA THR A 139 -11.36 -24.25 -24.25
C THR A 139 -10.07 -24.43 -23.45
N ASP A 140 -9.30 -23.37 -23.26
CA ASP A 140 -8.01 -23.38 -22.55
C ASP A 140 -8.17 -23.21 -21.03
N GLY A 141 -9.41 -23.13 -20.54
CA GLY A 141 -9.74 -22.94 -19.14
C GLY A 141 -9.93 -21.48 -18.75
N GLU A 142 -10.00 -21.21 -17.45
CA GLU A 142 -10.23 -19.87 -16.93
C GLU A 142 -8.97 -19.00 -17.00
N ALA A 143 -9.18 -17.70 -17.18
CA ALA A 143 -8.13 -16.70 -17.28
C ALA A 143 -8.35 -15.58 -16.26
N PHE A 144 -7.24 -15.08 -15.72
CA PHE A 144 -7.18 -14.06 -14.69
C PHE A 144 -6.11 -13.02 -15.01
N VAL A 145 -6.33 -11.79 -14.54
CA VAL A 145 -5.31 -10.74 -14.53
C VAL A 145 -5.01 -10.40 -13.06
N ILE A 146 -3.74 -10.41 -12.69
CA ILE A 146 -3.27 -10.09 -11.34
C ILE A 146 -2.60 -8.72 -11.39
N GLU A 147 -3.15 -7.77 -10.64
CA GLU A 147 -2.58 -6.46 -10.45
C GLU A 147 -1.75 -6.42 -9.17
N VAL A 148 -0.49 -6.03 -9.29
CA VAL A 148 0.52 -6.00 -8.22
C VAL A 148 1.27 -4.68 -8.27
N ASP A 149 1.95 -4.31 -7.18
CA ASP A 149 2.92 -3.22 -7.15
C ASP A 149 3.92 -3.35 -8.31
N ALA A 150 4.12 -2.25 -9.03
CA ALA A 150 4.98 -2.19 -10.21
C ALA A 150 6.41 -2.63 -9.91
N GLU A 151 6.96 -2.29 -8.74
CA GLU A 151 8.32 -2.66 -8.34
C GLU A 151 8.46 -4.15 -7.97
N GLN A 152 7.33 -4.87 -7.84
CA GLN A 152 7.31 -6.27 -7.42
C GLN A 152 6.81 -7.24 -8.49
N VAL A 153 6.48 -6.77 -9.70
CA VAL A 153 5.88 -7.61 -10.73
C VAL A 153 6.79 -8.79 -11.13
N GLU A 154 8.11 -8.58 -11.24
CA GLU A 154 9.07 -9.65 -11.52
C GLU A 154 9.24 -10.60 -10.34
N ALA A 155 9.17 -10.09 -9.11
CA ALA A 155 9.26 -10.90 -7.90
C ALA A 155 8.05 -11.83 -7.77
N LEU A 156 6.85 -11.32 -8.02
CA LEU A 156 5.63 -12.11 -8.04
C LEU A 156 5.63 -13.11 -9.21
N ALA A 157 6.07 -12.72 -10.40
CA ALA A 157 6.21 -13.63 -11.54
C ALA A 157 7.15 -14.82 -11.23
N LYS A 158 8.28 -14.56 -10.56
CA LYS A 158 9.19 -15.61 -10.07
C LYS A 158 8.53 -16.50 -9.01
N HIS A 159 7.73 -15.92 -8.11
CA HIS A 159 6.97 -16.68 -7.11
C HIS A 159 5.95 -17.61 -7.79
N ILE A 160 5.12 -17.10 -8.71
CA ILE A 160 4.18 -17.90 -9.50
C ILE A 160 4.91 -19.03 -10.23
N LYS A 161 6.05 -18.74 -10.89
CA LYS A 161 6.87 -19.75 -11.58
C LYS A 161 7.29 -20.89 -10.66
N ARG A 162 7.70 -20.57 -9.43
CA ARG A 162 8.16 -21.55 -8.43
C ARG A 162 7.02 -22.49 -8.01
N TYR A 163 5.82 -21.96 -7.80
CA TYR A 163 4.67 -22.74 -7.33
C TYR A 163 3.94 -23.47 -8.46
N LYS A 164 4.10 -23.06 -9.72
CA LYS A 164 3.40 -23.63 -10.89
C LYS A 164 3.65 -25.14 -11.11
N LEU A 165 4.62 -25.78 -10.44
CA LEU A 165 5.10 -27.14 -10.74
C LEU A 165 3.97 -28.12 -11.14
N ARG A 166 3.98 -28.56 -12.41
CA ARG A 166 3.00 -29.45 -13.08
C ARG A 166 1.60 -28.88 -13.32
N SER A 167 1.26 -27.71 -12.80
CA SER A 167 0.00 -27.03 -13.10
C SER A 167 -0.04 -26.62 -14.57
N LYS A 168 -1.08 -27.07 -15.27
CA LYS A 168 -1.41 -26.72 -16.65
C LYS A 168 -1.97 -25.31 -16.69
N LEU A 169 -1.08 -24.33 -16.60
CA LEU A 169 -1.38 -22.91 -16.76
C LEU A 169 -0.22 -22.20 -17.41
N ASN A 170 -0.47 -21.09 -18.09
CA ASN A 170 0.54 -20.16 -18.60
C ASN A 170 0.35 -18.80 -17.95
N PHE A 171 1.43 -18.04 -17.83
CA PHE A 171 1.36 -16.68 -17.32
C PHE A 171 2.44 -15.82 -17.96
N ARG A 172 2.20 -14.51 -18.06
CA ARG A 172 3.15 -13.51 -18.55
C ARG A 172 2.87 -12.17 -17.91
N ILE A 173 3.90 -11.33 -17.82
CA ILE A 173 3.74 -9.92 -17.48
C ILE A 173 3.12 -9.24 -18.71
N LEU A 174 2.11 -8.39 -18.50
CA LEU A 174 1.52 -7.58 -19.57
C LEU A 174 2.36 -6.32 -19.78
N ASP A 175 2.52 -5.94 -21.04
CA ASP A 175 3.14 -4.68 -21.42
C ASP A 175 2.17 -3.52 -21.13
N GLU A 176 2.71 -2.34 -20.81
CA GLU A 176 1.90 -1.17 -20.42
C GLU A 176 0.99 -0.65 -21.53
N GLY A 177 1.32 -0.95 -22.80
CA GLY A 177 0.48 -0.67 -23.96
C GLY A 177 -0.67 -1.66 -24.17
N GLU A 178 -0.65 -2.83 -23.51
CA GLU A 178 -1.71 -3.83 -23.65
C GLU A 178 -2.88 -3.55 -22.73
N CYS A 179 -2.61 -3.19 -21.47
CA CYS A 179 -3.62 -2.90 -20.47
C CYS A 179 -3.07 -2.01 -19.35
N ALA A 180 -3.89 -1.05 -18.91
CA ALA A 180 -3.58 -0.14 -17.83
C ALA A 180 -4.59 -0.26 -16.70
N ALA A 181 -4.11 -0.12 -15.46
CA ALA A 181 -4.95 -0.07 -14.27
C ALA A 181 -5.26 1.38 -13.90
N TRP A 182 -6.52 1.64 -13.55
CA TRP A 182 -7.02 2.95 -13.20
C TRP A 182 -7.84 2.88 -11.91
N GLN A 183 -7.84 3.98 -11.15
CA GLN A 183 -8.82 4.22 -10.11
C GLN A 183 -9.82 5.28 -10.59
N VAL A 184 -11.11 5.07 -10.32
CA VAL A 184 -12.18 6.05 -10.53
C VAL A 184 -12.92 6.26 -9.21
N TRP A 185 -13.21 7.51 -8.83
CA TRP A 185 -13.97 7.85 -7.62
C TRP A 185 -14.91 9.03 -7.86
N ASP A 186 -15.97 9.09 -7.06
CA ASP A 186 -16.92 10.19 -7.03
C ASP A 186 -17.57 10.28 -5.63
N ASP A 187 -17.13 11.25 -4.84
CA ASP A 187 -17.60 11.47 -3.48
C ASP A 187 -19.05 12.00 -3.42
N SER A 188 -19.61 12.47 -4.54
CA SER A 188 -21.00 12.94 -4.63
C SER A 188 -22.01 11.80 -4.76
N SER A 189 -21.57 10.66 -5.30
CA SER A 189 -22.36 9.45 -5.41
C SER A 189 -22.48 8.79 -4.02
N SER A 190 -23.52 9.19 -3.28
CA SER A 190 -23.77 8.78 -1.90
C SER A 190 -23.68 7.25 -1.72
N THR A 191 -22.69 6.81 -0.94
CA THR A 191 -22.75 5.71 0.07
C THR A 191 -23.52 4.45 -0.30
N SER A 192 -23.52 4.03 -1.56
CA SER A 192 -24.02 2.70 -1.89
C SER A 192 -22.98 1.68 -1.46
N THR A 193 -23.25 0.97 -0.36
CA THR A 193 -22.52 -0.23 0.07
C THR A 193 -22.67 -1.39 -0.91
N ASN A 194 -23.48 -1.25 -1.97
CA ASN A 194 -23.63 -2.31 -2.95
C ASN A 194 -22.37 -2.44 -3.80
N PRO A 195 -21.75 -3.63 -3.85
CA PRO A 195 -20.58 -3.93 -4.67
C PRO A 195 -20.96 -4.11 -6.15
N SER A 196 -21.86 -3.28 -6.67
CA SER A 196 -22.25 -3.29 -8.08
C SER A 196 -22.02 -1.92 -8.69
N VAL A 197 -21.63 -1.91 -9.95
CA VAL A 197 -21.58 -0.68 -10.76
C VAL A 197 -23.03 -0.26 -11.00
N PRO A 198 -23.48 0.92 -10.53
CA PRO A 198 -24.85 1.35 -10.78
C PRO A 198 -25.09 1.43 -12.31
N PRO A 199 -26.17 0.82 -12.85
CA PRO A 199 -26.38 0.70 -14.29
C PRO A 199 -26.47 2.01 -15.07
N SER A 200 -26.68 3.13 -14.37
CA SER A 200 -26.77 4.48 -14.94
C SER A 200 -25.43 5.22 -14.99
N THR A 201 -24.34 4.65 -14.45
CA THR A 201 -23.05 5.33 -14.37
C THR A 201 -22.27 5.25 -15.69
N GLN A 202 -21.41 6.24 -15.95
CA GLN A 202 -20.52 6.24 -17.11
C GLN A 202 -19.60 5.00 -17.13
N LEU A 203 -19.26 4.46 -15.96
CA LEU A 203 -18.50 3.22 -15.79
C LEU A 203 -19.14 2.00 -16.46
N SER A 204 -20.47 1.89 -16.42
CA SER A 204 -21.20 0.78 -17.06
C SER A 204 -21.11 0.80 -18.59
N LYS A 205 -20.74 1.94 -19.18
CA LYS A 205 -20.60 2.15 -20.62
C LYS A 205 -19.15 2.02 -21.11
N LEU A 206 -18.20 1.75 -20.21
CA LEU A 206 -16.81 1.57 -20.59
C LEU A 206 -16.63 0.25 -21.33
N GLU A 207 -16.54 0.33 -22.65
CA GLU A 207 -16.14 -0.79 -23.50
C GLU A 207 -14.68 -1.19 -23.22
N ASP A 208 -14.27 -2.41 -23.61
CA ASP A 208 -12.89 -2.89 -23.47
C ASP A 208 -12.29 -2.71 -22.06
N SER A 209 -13.15 -2.81 -21.04
CA SER A 209 -12.78 -2.54 -19.65
C SER A 209 -13.34 -3.58 -18.69
N ILE A 210 -12.58 -3.86 -17.62
CA ILE A 210 -13.06 -4.62 -16.47
C ILE A 210 -13.22 -3.64 -15.32
N VAL A 211 -14.45 -3.52 -14.79
CA VAL A 211 -14.76 -2.61 -13.69
C VAL A 211 -15.01 -3.43 -12.42
N LEU A 212 -14.23 -3.16 -11.39
CA LEU A 212 -14.28 -3.82 -10.09
C LEU A 212 -14.52 -2.77 -8.99
N PRO A 213 -15.61 -2.85 -8.22
CA PRO A 213 -15.76 -2.02 -7.02
C PRO A 213 -14.61 -2.23 -6.04
N ASP A 214 -14.02 -1.14 -5.55
CA ASP A 214 -12.98 -1.20 -4.52
C ASP A 214 -13.63 -1.29 -3.14
N THR A 215 -13.69 -2.51 -2.61
CA THR A 215 -14.38 -2.80 -1.33
C THR A 215 -13.50 -2.59 -0.10
N ARG A 216 -12.22 -2.21 -0.28
CA ARG A 216 -11.27 -2.08 0.83
C ARG A 216 -11.73 -1.06 1.86
N ALA A 217 -12.29 0.05 1.42
CA ALA A 217 -13.02 0.98 2.29
C ALA A 217 -14.27 1.53 1.58
N PRO A 218 -15.37 1.82 2.30
CA PRO A 218 -16.56 2.44 1.72
C PRO A 218 -16.19 3.72 0.99
N GLY A 219 -16.74 3.94 -0.21
CA GLY A 219 -16.47 5.14 -0.99
C GLY A 219 -15.10 5.18 -1.67
N MET A 220 -14.31 4.10 -1.70
CA MET A 220 -13.04 4.06 -2.47
C MET A 220 -13.24 4.17 -3.99
N GLY A 221 -14.46 3.89 -4.48
CA GLY A 221 -14.79 3.95 -5.90
C GLY A 221 -14.54 2.62 -6.60
N TYR A 222 -13.95 2.67 -7.79
CA TYR A 222 -13.82 1.51 -8.68
C TYR A 222 -12.40 1.40 -9.24
N ARG A 223 -11.92 0.17 -9.28
CA ARG A 223 -10.78 -0.26 -10.08
C ARG A 223 -11.22 -0.53 -11.50
N VAL A 224 -10.49 -0.01 -12.47
CA VAL A 224 -10.76 -0.23 -13.89
C VAL A 224 -9.50 -0.73 -14.59
N LEU A 225 -9.57 -1.91 -15.20
CA LEU A 225 -8.57 -2.36 -16.16
C LEU A 225 -9.04 -1.97 -17.56
N ARG A 226 -8.23 -1.21 -18.30
CA ARG A 226 -8.55 -0.72 -19.64
C ARG A 226 -7.59 -1.33 -20.67
N ARG A 227 -8.13 -2.01 -21.69
CA ARG A 227 -7.33 -2.53 -22.80
C ARG A 227 -6.76 -1.38 -23.66
N GLY A 228 -5.58 -1.59 -24.23
CA GLY A 228 -4.87 -0.62 -25.07
C GLY A 228 -3.98 0.35 -24.29
N GLY A 229 -3.78 0.10 -23.00
CA GLY A 229 -2.81 0.82 -22.18
C GLY A 229 -3.25 2.22 -21.74
N ALA A 230 -2.30 2.99 -21.18
CA ALA A 230 -2.58 4.29 -20.57
C ALA A 230 -2.94 5.40 -21.59
N ASP A 231 -2.57 5.19 -22.87
CA ASP A 231 -2.89 6.10 -23.97
C ASP A 231 -4.39 6.11 -24.29
N LYS A 232 -5.10 5.02 -23.98
CA LYS A 232 -6.55 4.93 -24.04
C LYS A 232 -7.12 5.42 -22.71
N SER A 233 -7.41 6.73 -22.64
CA SER A 233 -8.12 7.30 -21.48
C SER A 233 -9.50 6.65 -21.30
N LEU A 234 -10.08 6.80 -20.11
CA LEU A 234 -11.42 6.29 -19.81
C LEU A 234 -12.54 7.17 -20.39
N ASP A 235 -12.23 8.34 -20.97
CA ASP A 235 -13.19 9.29 -21.56
C ASP A 235 -14.42 9.55 -20.66
N LEU A 236 -14.16 9.71 -19.36
CA LEU A 236 -15.16 10.02 -18.34
C LEU A 236 -15.27 11.54 -18.16
N ASP A 237 -16.49 12.03 -17.93
CA ASP A 237 -16.76 13.41 -17.48
C ASP A 237 -16.44 13.55 -15.98
N LEU A 238 -15.15 13.39 -15.66
CA LEU A 238 -14.57 13.42 -14.32
C LEU A 238 -13.18 14.07 -14.40
N SER A 239 -12.65 14.53 -13.26
CA SER A 239 -11.32 15.15 -13.24
C SER A 239 -10.20 14.11 -13.41
N ARG A 240 -9.49 14.15 -14.54
CA ARG A 240 -8.27 13.35 -14.73
C ARG A 240 -7.20 13.81 -13.75
N SER A 241 -6.68 12.87 -12.98
CA SER A 241 -5.69 13.07 -11.91
C SER A 241 -4.50 12.12 -12.09
N ASP A 242 -3.47 12.27 -11.26
CA ASP A 242 -2.30 11.38 -11.23
C ASP A 242 -2.37 10.32 -10.12
N ASP A 243 -1.44 9.37 -10.16
CA ASP A 243 -1.29 8.32 -9.14
C ASP A 243 -1.09 8.89 -7.72
N THR A 244 -0.51 10.09 -7.60
CA THR A 244 -0.28 10.74 -6.31
C THR A 244 -1.58 11.24 -5.69
N ALA A 245 -2.51 11.79 -6.47
CA ALA A 245 -3.84 12.16 -6.00
C ALA A 245 -4.58 10.92 -5.43
N TYR A 246 -4.48 9.79 -6.13
CA TYR A 246 -5.01 8.52 -5.62
C TYR A 246 -4.33 8.06 -4.33
N ARG A 247 -3.00 8.17 -4.22
CA ARG A 247 -2.25 7.85 -2.99
C ARG A 247 -2.67 8.73 -1.81
N ILE A 248 -2.82 10.04 -2.01
CA ILE A 248 -3.33 10.97 -0.98
C ILE A 248 -4.71 10.51 -0.52
N ARG A 249 -5.60 10.19 -1.46
CA ARG A 249 -6.93 9.69 -1.16
C ARG A 249 -6.87 8.40 -0.33
N ARG A 250 -6.04 7.43 -0.70
CA ARG A 250 -5.85 6.21 0.10
C ARG A 250 -5.40 6.50 1.53
N TYR A 251 -4.48 7.45 1.73
CA TYR A 251 -4.02 7.84 3.06
C TYR A 251 -5.12 8.50 3.88
N LEU A 252 -5.98 9.31 3.27
CA LEU A 252 -7.15 9.86 3.97
C LEU A 252 -8.14 8.77 4.40
N PHE A 253 -8.24 7.68 3.64
CA PHE A 253 -9.09 6.52 3.96
C PHE A 253 -8.41 5.49 4.87
N GLY A 254 -7.10 5.61 5.13
CA GLY A 254 -6.35 4.62 5.91
C GLY A 254 -6.08 3.29 5.18
N VAL A 255 -6.04 3.31 3.84
CA VAL A 255 -5.88 2.12 3.01
C VAL A 255 -4.43 1.97 2.52
N ALA A 256 -3.76 0.92 2.98
CA ALA A 256 -2.41 0.58 2.53
C ALA A 256 -2.41 -0.15 1.18
N GLU A 257 -1.42 0.10 0.35
CA GLU A 257 -1.22 -0.54 -0.95
C GLU A 257 0.27 -0.51 -1.35
N GLY A 258 0.78 -1.65 -1.82
CA GLY A 258 2.17 -1.77 -2.27
C GLY A 258 3.21 -1.91 -1.15
N GLN A 259 4.46 -2.17 -1.53
CA GLN A 259 5.50 -2.63 -0.60
C GLN A 259 6.12 -1.52 0.24
N ALA A 260 5.97 -0.26 -0.17
CA ALA A 260 6.35 0.90 0.65
C ALA A 260 5.48 1.03 1.91
N GLU A 261 4.26 0.51 1.87
CA GLU A 261 3.25 0.62 2.92
C GLU A 261 2.98 -0.73 3.60
N ILE A 262 3.21 -1.83 2.89
CA ILE A 262 3.08 -3.20 3.39
C ILE A 262 4.45 -3.90 3.22
N PRO A 263 5.38 -3.73 4.19
CA PRO A 263 6.74 -4.25 4.07
C PRO A 263 6.78 -5.76 3.83
N ARG A 264 7.36 -6.14 2.69
CA ARG A 264 7.47 -7.54 2.23
C ARG A 264 8.17 -8.42 3.28
N GLU A 265 7.62 -9.61 3.50
CA GLU A 265 8.10 -10.63 4.45
C GLU A 265 8.10 -10.21 5.93
N GLN A 266 7.69 -8.99 6.25
CA GLN A 266 7.61 -8.48 7.63
C GLN A 266 6.16 -8.23 8.06
N ALA A 267 5.34 -7.65 7.18
CA ALA A 267 3.96 -7.31 7.46
C ALA A 267 3.09 -8.55 7.72
N LEU A 268 2.17 -8.44 8.69
CA LEU A 268 1.17 -9.45 8.98
C LEU A 268 -0.16 -9.06 8.33
N PRO A 269 -0.90 -10.00 7.71
CA PRO A 269 -2.13 -9.67 6.97
C PRO A 269 -3.18 -8.92 7.81
N LEU A 270 -3.40 -9.36 9.05
CA LEU A 270 -4.36 -8.74 9.96
C LEU A 270 -3.87 -7.38 10.47
N GLU A 271 -2.56 -7.19 10.64
CA GLU A 271 -2.01 -5.87 11.00
C GLU A 271 -2.09 -4.89 9.82
N SER A 272 -2.05 -5.40 8.59
CA SER A 272 -2.27 -4.63 7.36
C SER A 272 -3.76 -4.46 7.00
N ASN A 273 -4.68 -4.79 7.89
CA ASN A 273 -6.14 -4.68 7.69
C ASN A 273 -6.72 -5.55 6.57
N MET A 274 -5.99 -6.54 6.05
CA MET A 274 -6.49 -7.37 4.94
C MET A 274 -7.75 -8.16 5.32
N ASP A 275 -7.91 -8.51 6.60
CA ASP A 275 -9.09 -9.19 7.14
C ASP A 275 -10.35 -8.33 7.03
N VAL A 276 -10.24 -7.05 7.40
CA VAL A 276 -11.36 -6.11 7.36
C VAL A 276 -11.54 -5.49 5.98
N MET A 277 -10.53 -5.51 5.10
CA MET A 277 -10.62 -5.03 3.71
C MET A 277 -11.11 -6.11 2.72
N GLY A 278 -11.55 -7.28 3.21
CA GLY A 278 -12.05 -8.36 2.35
C GLY A 278 -10.98 -9.12 1.58
N GLY A 279 -9.71 -8.99 1.97
CA GLY A 279 -8.58 -9.66 1.34
C GLY A 279 -8.34 -11.09 1.80
N ILE A 280 -9.10 -11.60 2.79
CA ILE A 280 -8.93 -12.94 3.36
C ILE A 280 -10.28 -13.63 3.45
N ASP A 281 -10.38 -14.82 2.89
CA ASP A 281 -11.49 -15.74 3.19
C ASP A 281 -11.05 -16.70 4.30
N PHE A 282 -11.74 -16.66 5.43
CA PHE A 282 -11.47 -17.57 6.54
C PHE A 282 -12.17 -18.93 6.38
N ARG A 283 -13.06 -19.08 5.38
CA ARG A 283 -13.85 -20.30 5.14
C ARG A 283 -13.30 -21.15 3.99
N LYS A 284 -12.33 -20.65 3.22
CA LYS A 284 -11.73 -21.38 2.11
C LYS A 284 -10.80 -22.51 2.59
N GLY A 285 -10.43 -23.39 1.66
CA GLY A 285 -9.48 -24.46 1.89
C GLY A 285 -8.04 -23.98 2.16
N CYS A 286 -7.12 -24.94 2.22
CA CYS A 286 -5.72 -24.67 2.57
C CYS A 286 -5.04 -23.73 1.56
N TYR A 287 -4.32 -22.74 2.07
CA TYR A 287 -3.45 -21.87 1.27
C TYR A 287 -2.11 -21.60 1.96
N VAL A 288 -1.12 -21.17 1.19
CA VAL A 288 0.24 -20.87 1.71
C VAL A 288 0.19 -19.80 2.82
N GLY A 289 0.76 -20.10 3.98
CA GLY A 289 0.86 -19.14 5.10
C GLY A 289 -0.41 -18.99 5.94
N GLN A 290 -1.41 -19.84 5.75
CA GLN A 290 -2.69 -19.78 6.46
C GLN A 290 -2.56 -19.96 7.98
N GLU A 291 -1.68 -20.84 8.47
CA GLU A 291 -1.57 -21.22 9.89
C GLU A 291 -1.45 -20.01 10.82
N LEU A 292 -0.54 -19.08 10.54
CA LEU A 292 -0.36 -17.88 11.36
C LEU A 292 -1.58 -16.95 11.30
N THR A 293 -2.18 -16.83 10.11
CA THR A 293 -3.35 -15.97 9.85
C THR A 293 -4.56 -16.47 10.66
N ILE A 294 -4.88 -17.75 10.54
CA ILE A 294 -5.97 -18.42 11.27
C ILE A 294 -5.73 -18.39 12.78
N ARG A 295 -4.51 -18.73 13.23
CA ARG A 295 -4.16 -18.70 14.65
C ARG A 295 -4.34 -17.31 15.24
N THR A 296 -3.95 -16.27 14.51
CA THR A 296 -4.12 -14.87 14.95
C THR A 296 -5.60 -14.48 15.01
N ARG A 297 -6.42 -14.95 14.06
CA ARG A 297 -7.88 -14.71 14.07
C ARG A 297 -8.60 -15.39 15.24
N HIS A 298 -8.28 -16.65 15.56
CA HIS A 298 -9.00 -17.42 16.59
C HIS A 298 -8.48 -17.21 18.01
N ARG A 299 -7.16 -17.09 18.19
CA ARG A 299 -6.56 -16.97 19.53
C ARG A 299 -6.25 -15.53 19.91
N GLY A 300 -6.23 -14.62 18.94
CA GLY A 300 -5.49 -13.37 19.06
C GLY A 300 -6.37 -12.15 18.99
N VAL A 301 -6.04 -11.20 19.85
CA VAL A 301 -6.39 -9.80 19.67
C VAL A 301 -5.35 -9.18 18.73
N VAL A 302 -5.80 -8.54 17.65
CA VAL A 302 -4.92 -7.77 16.75
C VAL A 302 -4.60 -6.43 17.41
N ARG A 303 -3.44 -6.32 18.06
CA ARG A 303 -3.04 -5.13 18.84
C ARG A 303 -2.47 -3.99 18.00
N LYS A 304 -1.97 -4.30 16.80
CA LYS A 304 -1.36 -3.35 15.88
C LYS A 304 -2.12 -3.34 14.56
N ARG A 305 -2.42 -2.16 14.04
CA ARG A 305 -2.99 -2.02 12.70
C ARG A 305 -2.37 -0.83 11.98
N ILE A 306 -2.29 -0.91 10.65
CA ILE A 306 -1.96 0.25 9.83
C ILE A 306 -3.10 1.27 9.97
N LEU A 307 -2.75 2.49 10.32
CA LEU A 307 -3.66 3.61 10.47
C LEU A 307 -3.16 4.82 9.68
N PRO A 308 -4.07 5.69 9.24
CA PRO A 308 -3.70 6.99 8.73
C PRO A 308 -3.19 7.90 9.85
N CYS A 309 -2.13 8.63 9.53
CA CYS A 309 -1.43 9.50 10.44
C CYS A 309 -1.24 10.89 9.82
N LEU A 310 -1.32 11.92 10.65
CA LEU A 310 -1.02 13.31 10.30
C LEU A 310 0.25 13.77 11.03
N LEU A 311 1.17 14.39 10.30
CA LEU A 311 2.34 15.05 10.83
C LEU A 311 2.03 16.52 11.12
N TYR A 312 2.43 17.02 12.28
CA TYR A 312 2.11 18.38 12.71
C TYR A 312 3.27 19.05 13.48
N PRO A 313 3.46 20.38 13.34
CA PRO A 313 4.59 21.08 13.96
C PRO A 313 4.53 21.18 15.46
N SER A 314 3.36 21.55 15.99
CA SER A 314 3.24 22.07 17.35
C SER A 314 1.90 21.68 17.97
N PRO A 315 1.84 21.56 19.31
CA PRO A 315 0.60 21.29 20.03
C PRO A 315 -0.45 22.39 19.81
N PRO A 316 -1.73 22.09 20.03
CA PRO A 316 -2.28 20.81 20.47
C PRO A 316 -2.36 19.74 19.35
N PRO A 317 -2.56 18.45 19.69
CA PRO A 317 -2.81 17.41 18.69
C PRO A 317 -3.99 17.76 17.76
N PRO A 318 -3.85 17.55 16.44
CA PRO A 318 -4.91 17.82 15.49
C PRO A 318 -6.07 16.84 15.69
N GLN A 319 -7.30 17.37 15.65
CA GLN A 319 -8.53 16.59 15.86
C GLN A 319 -9.13 16.05 14.56
N LYS A 320 -8.65 16.51 13.40
CA LYS A 320 -9.10 16.09 12.08
C LYS A 320 -7.92 15.71 11.20
N LEU A 321 -8.08 14.63 10.45
CA LEU A 321 -7.17 14.26 9.37
C LEU A 321 -7.46 15.14 8.14
N GLU A 322 -6.50 15.97 7.76
CA GLU A 322 -6.58 16.86 6.60
C GLU A 322 -5.25 16.86 5.85
N TYR A 323 -5.33 16.73 4.53
CA TYR A 323 -4.17 16.81 3.66
C TYR A 323 -3.74 18.26 3.44
N ARG A 324 -2.43 18.49 3.56
CA ARG A 324 -1.73 19.70 3.17
C ARG A 324 -0.46 19.29 2.42
N PRO A 325 -0.12 19.97 1.31
CA PRO A 325 1.04 19.58 0.52
C PRO A 325 2.37 19.81 1.24
N TYR A 326 2.41 20.74 2.19
CA TYR A 326 3.52 20.97 3.10
C TYR A 326 3.02 21.32 4.49
N PHE A 327 3.92 21.20 5.47
CA PHE A 327 3.75 21.78 6.79
C PHE A 327 5.07 22.38 7.26
N THR A 328 4.98 23.44 8.06
CA THR A 328 6.15 24.05 8.67
C THR A 328 6.60 23.18 9.84
N ASN A 329 7.90 22.94 10.01
CA ASN A 329 8.48 22.30 11.20
C ASN A 329 9.68 23.15 11.67
N GLY A 330 9.46 24.00 12.67
CA GLY A 330 10.40 25.07 13.00
C GLY A 330 10.36 26.17 11.93
N GLU A 331 11.49 26.43 11.27
CA GLU A 331 11.59 27.42 10.17
C GLU A 331 11.57 26.79 8.77
N ALA A 332 11.59 25.45 8.68
CA ALA A 332 11.64 24.72 7.42
C ALA A 332 10.26 24.23 6.98
N GLU A 333 9.96 24.32 5.69
CA GLU A 333 8.87 23.56 5.07
C GLU A 333 9.31 22.10 4.89
N MET A 334 8.43 21.16 5.23
CA MET A 334 8.69 19.73 5.17
C MET A 334 7.51 18.99 4.55
N SER A 335 7.80 17.89 3.85
CA SER A 335 6.84 16.87 3.46
C SER A 335 7.09 15.56 4.22
N ALA A 336 6.05 14.77 4.38
CA ALA A 336 6.06 13.42 4.90
C ALA A 336 6.84 12.47 3.98
N ASP A 337 7.04 12.85 2.70
CA ASP A 337 7.96 12.16 1.77
C ASP A 337 9.42 12.25 2.24
N ASP A 338 9.79 13.31 2.97
CA ASP A 338 11.15 13.54 3.46
C ASP A 338 11.45 12.74 4.74
N VAL A 339 10.42 12.18 5.38
CA VAL A 339 10.56 11.38 6.60
C VAL A 339 10.94 9.94 6.23
N PRO A 340 12.09 9.42 6.69
CA PRO A 340 12.50 8.05 6.39
C PRO A 340 11.46 7.02 6.81
N THR A 341 11.32 5.96 6.00
CA THR A 341 10.40 4.85 6.28
C THR A 341 10.89 3.98 7.44
N ASN A 342 9.99 3.22 8.06
CA ASN A 342 10.27 2.24 9.12
C ASN A 342 10.86 2.84 10.41
N LEU A 343 10.62 4.12 10.68
CA LEU A 343 11.04 4.78 11.92
C LEU A 343 10.11 4.43 13.08
N SER A 344 10.67 4.24 14.27
CA SER A 344 9.88 4.05 15.48
C SER A 344 9.17 5.33 15.89
N ILE A 345 7.90 5.21 16.25
CA ILE A 345 7.09 6.25 16.87
C ILE A 345 7.12 6.04 18.39
N GLY A 346 7.45 7.10 19.13
CA GLY A 346 7.45 7.12 20.60
C GLY A 346 6.42 8.12 21.14
N ARG A 347 6.03 7.98 22.42
CA ARG A 347 5.24 9.01 23.11
C ARG A 347 6.15 10.21 23.41
N ASP A 348 5.69 11.42 23.11
CA ASP A 348 6.50 12.61 23.35
C ASP A 348 6.69 12.84 24.86
N GLY A 349 7.87 13.31 25.25
CA GLY A 349 8.23 13.52 26.66
C GLY A 349 8.37 12.26 27.53
N ALA A 350 8.13 11.05 27.00
CA ALA A 350 8.20 9.81 27.78
C ALA A 350 9.15 8.78 27.15
N LYS A 351 9.98 8.14 27.99
CA LYS A 351 10.73 6.94 27.59
C LYS A 351 9.84 5.71 27.75
N GLY A 352 9.80 4.85 26.74
CA GLY A 352 8.96 3.65 26.79
C GLY A 352 9.07 2.78 25.55
N ARG A 353 8.20 1.76 25.50
CA ARG A 353 8.07 0.91 24.31
C ARG A 353 7.57 1.75 23.13
N SER A 354 8.07 1.42 21.94
CA SER A 354 7.56 1.98 20.68
C SER A 354 6.04 1.89 20.61
N ALA A 355 5.39 3.02 20.30
CA ALA A 355 3.95 3.13 20.10
C ALA A 355 3.52 2.65 18.71
N GLY A 356 4.43 2.70 17.73
CA GLY A 356 4.18 2.29 16.36
C GLY A 356 5.40 2.46 15.46
N THR A 357 5.21 2.25 14.17
CA THR A 357 6.24 2.39 13.14
C THR A 357 5.69 3.22 12.00
N TRP A 358 6.35 4.33 11.67
CA TRP A 358 6.06 5.14 10.50
C TRP A 358 6.39 4.36 9.23
N LEU A 359 5.48 4.32 8.25
CA LEU A 359 5.67 3.54 7.02
C LEU A 359 6.05 4.45 5.86
N LYS A 360 5.07 5.21 5.34
CA LYS A 360 5.25 6.11 4.21
C LYS A 360 4.23 7.25 4.29
N GLY A 361 4.57 8.42 3.75
CA GLY A 361 3.65 9.56 3.68
C GLY A 361 3.86 10.41 2.44
N VAL A 362 2.95 11.37 2.26
CA VAL A 362 2.98 12.43 1.25
C VAL A 362 2.38 13.70 1.85
N GLY A 363 2.99 14.86 1.59
CA GLY A 363 2.56 16.13 2.17
C GLY A 363 2.62 16.14 3.70
N ASN A 364 1.52 16.28 4.42
CA ASN A 364 1.50 16.17 5.88
C ASN A 364 0.85 14.88 6.41
N ILE A 365 0.50 13.92 5.54
CA ILE A 365 -0.18 12.68 5.96
C ILE A 365 0.62 11.44 5.54
N GLY A 366 0.29 10.31 6.12
CA GLY A 366 0.84 9.02 5.73
C GLY A 366 0.19 7.88 6.48
N LEU A 367 0.82 6.72 6.42
CA LEU A 367 0.42 5.52 7.13
C LEU A 367 1.47 5.12 8.16
N ALA A 368 1.01 4.58 9.28
CA ALA A 368 1.87 3.98 10.29
C ALA A 368 1.24 2.72 10.87
N LEU A 369 2.09 1.74 11.19
CA LEU A 369 1.69 0.58 11.98
C LEU A 369 1.57 1.00 13.45
N CYS A 370 0.34 1.19 13.92
CA CYS A 370 0.06 1.77 15.24
C CYS A 370 -0.39 0.71 16.23
N ARG A 371 0.09 0.78 17.48
CA ARG A 371 -0.50 0.02 18.59
C ARG A 371 -1.80 0.69 19.02
N LEU A 372 -2.91 -0.02 18.86
CA LEU A 372 -4.25 0.55 18.96
C LEU A 372 -4.51 1.17 20.34
N GLN A 373 -4.33 0.43 21.43
CA GLN A 373 -4.55 0.94 22.79
C GLN A 373 -3.56 2.04 23.24
N ILE A 374 -2.44 2.24 22.52
CA ILE A 374 -1.46 3.27 22.88
C ILE A 374 -1.74 4.56 22.13
N MET A 375 -2.00 4.48 20.83
CA MET A 375 -2.12 5.65 19.96
C MET A 375 -3.56 6.08 19.68
N THR A 376 -4.54 5.29 20.14
CA THR A 376 -5.96 5.48 19.84
C THR A 376 -6.83 5.06 21.02
N ASP A 377 -8.10 5.44 20.94
CA ASP A 377 -9.19 5.05 21.84
C ASP A 377 -9.80 3.68 21.49
N VAL A 378 -9.20 2.92 20.57
CA VAL A 378 -9.72 1.59 20.20
C VAL A 378 -9.47 0.60 21.34
N GLU A 379 -10.57 0.18 21.95
CA GLU A 379 -10.59 -0.90 22.93
C GLU A 379 -10.53 -2.26 22.24
N LEU A 380 -9.79 -3.18 22.86
CA LEU A 380 -9.57 -4.51 22.33
C LEU A 380 -10.30 -5.54 23.20
N PRO A 381 -11.15 -6.42 22.61
CA PRO A 381 -11.91 -7.40 23.38
C PRO A 381 -11.02 -8.31 24.22
N GLY A 382 -11.38 -8.51 25.50
CA GLY A 382 -10.68 -9.44 26.39
C GLY A 382 -9.33 -8.94 26.90
N GLU A 383 -8.94 -7.69 26.64
CA GLU A 383 -7.76 -7.07 27.24
C GLU A 383 -8.15 -6.13 28.38
N THR A 384 -7.42 -6.21 29.49
CA THR A 384 -7.54 -5.24 30.58
C THR A 384 -7.25 -3.84 30.04
N ALA A 385 -8.04 -2.85 30.47
CA ALA A 385 -7.78 -1.45 30.14
C ALA A 385 -6.31 -1.11 30.40
N ALA A 386 -5.69 -0.39 29.47
CA ALA A 386 -4.31 0.05 29.62
C ALA A 386 -4.18 0.84 30.94
N SER A 387 -3.10 0.62 31.68
CA SER A 387 -2.86 1.31 32.96
C SER A 387 -2.82 2.84 32.82
N ALA A 388 -2.54 3.33 31.62
CA ALA A 388 -2.73 4.70 31.20
C ALA A 388 -3.48 4.69 29.85
N PRO A 389 -4.81 4.91 29.85
CA PRO A 389 -5.58 4.95 28.61
C PRO A 389 -5.13 6.14 27.75
N PHE A 390 -5.25 5.98 26.44
CA PHE A 390 -4.98 7.05 25.49
C PHE A 390 -5.91 8.24 25.73
N ASN A 391 -5.34 9.44 25.82
CA ASN A 391 -6.08 10.69 25.88
C ASN A 391 -5.92 11.47 24.56
N PRO A 392 -6.99 11.66 23.77
CA PRO A 392 -6.91 12.31 22.48
C PRO A 392 -6.46 13.78 22.54
N ASP A 393 -6.63 14.47 23.67
CA ASP A 393 -6.34 15.90 23.79
C ASP A 393 -4.93 16.19 24.30
N THR A 394 -4.32 15.24 25.00
CA THR A 394 -3.01 15.44 25.65
C THR A 394 -1.92 14.50 25.15
N ASP A 395 -2.28 13.34 24.59
CA ASP A 395 -1.26 12.37 24.19
C ASP A 395 -0.66 12.72 22.84
N GLU A 396 0.64 12.99 22.90
CA GLU A 396 1.47 13.34 21.76
C GLU A 396 2.44 12.21 21.44
N PHE A 397 2.68 12.01 20.14
CA PHE A 397 3.65 11.05 19.64
C PHE A 397 4.62 11.74 18.69
N VAL A 398 5.83 11.22 18.61
CA VAL A 398 6.93 11.80 17.85
C VAL A 398 7.69 10.72 17.10
N VAL A 399 8.08 11.05 15.86
CA VAL A 399 9.07 10.30 15.08
C VAL A 399 10.35 11.12 15.00
N LYS A 400 11.50 10.46 15.15
CA LYS A 400 12.83 11.09 15.23
C LYS A 400 13.80 10.40 14.27
N TRP A 401 14.65 11.17 13.59
CA TRP A 401 15.67 10.64 12.67
C TRP A 401 16.87 11.58 12.55
N GLY A 402 17.96 11.11 11.96
CA GLY A 402 19.15 11.92 11.68
C GLY A 402 19.95 12.36 12.92
N ALA A 403 19.75 11.71 14.07
CA ALA A 403 20.61 11.92 15.23
C ALA A 403 21.89 11.10 15.08
N ASP A 404 23.05 11.73 15.28
CA ASP A 404 24.34 11.05 15.32
C ASP A 404 24.45 10.18 16.60
N GLU A 405 25.44 9.28 16.66
CA GLU A 405 25.68 8.39 17.82
C GLU A 405 25.85 9.14 19.17
N GLN A 406 26.12 10.45 19.12
CA GLN A 406 26.29 11.35 20.26
C GLN A 406 25.04 12.21 20.56
N GLY A 407 23.93 12.01 19.85
CA GLY A 407 22.62 12.60 20.15
C GLY A 407 22.41 14.06 19.71
N GLY A 408 23.37 14.67 19.02
CA GLY A 408 23.23 16.01 18.42
C GLY A 408 22.60 15.96 17.01
N GLY A 409 21.83 16.99 16.64
CA GLY A 409 21.43 17.25 15.25
C GLY A 409 20.19 16.51 14.71
N GLY A 410 19.53 15.68 15.52
CA GLY A 410 18.37 14.91 15.07
C GLY A 410 17.13 15.75 14.75
N GLN A 411 16.47 15.44 13.63
CA GLN A 411 15.16 15.97 13.27
C GLN A 411 14.06 15.19 14.00
N SER A 412 12.95 15.87 14.28
CA SER A 412 11.76 15.24 14.84
C SER A 412 10.50 15.93 14.34
N VAL A 413 9.40 15.18 14.29
CA VAL A 413 8.08 15.70 13.99
C VAL A 413 7.03 14.96 14.78
N ARG A 414 5.99 15.66 15.23
CA ARG A 414 4.87 15.03 15.92
C ARG A 414 3.97 14.30 14.93
N VAL A 415 3.37 13.22 15.38
CA VAL A 415 2.48 12.37 14.60
C VAL A 415 1.20 12.07 15.38
N ARG A 416 0.07 12.13 14.70
CA ARG A 416 -1.24 11.79 15.25
C ARG A 416 -1.89 10.72 14.40
N ALA A 417 -2.23 9.57 15.00
CA ALA A 417 -3.00 8.53 14.35
C ALA A 417 -4.49 8.83 14.39
N PHE A 418 -5.20 8.42 13.35
CA PHE A 418 -6.65 8.49 13.24
C PHE A 418 -7.20 7.10 12.94
N VAL A 419 -8.38 6.78 13.47
CA VAL A 419 -9.06 5.51 13.17
C VAL A 419 -10.28 5.82 12.31
N PRO A 420 -10.27 5.47 11.02
CA PRO A 420 -11.41 5.69 10.14
C PRO A 420 -12.68 5.03 10.67
N ASP A 421 -13.84 5.66 10.45
CA ASP A 421 -15.13 5.16 10.94
C ASP A 421 -15.44 3.75 10.40
N TRP A 422 -15.16 3.51 9.11
CA TRP A 422 -15.34 2.21 8.49
C TRP A 422 -14.51 1.11 9.16
N LEU A 423 -13.31 1.46 9.66
CA LEU A 423 -12.45 0.52 10.35
C LEU A 423 -13.02 0.22 11.73
N ARG A 424 -13.49 1.24 12.47
CA ARG A 424 -14.16 1.04 13.76
C ARG A 424 -15.37 0.13 13.65
N GLU A 425 -16.19 0.34 12.64
CA GLU A 425 -17.38 -0.47 12.36
C GLU A 425 -16.99 -1.94 12.10
N ARG A 426 -16.09 -2.20 11.15
CA ARG A 426 -15.68 -3.57 10.80
C ARG A 426 -14.94 -4.30 11.94
N LEU A 427 -14.24 -3.57 12.82
CA LEU A 427 -13.62 -4.15 14.02
C LEU A 427 -14.67 -4.57 15.07
N ARG A 428 -15.75 -3.79 15.24
CA ARG A 428 -16.88 -4.14 16.12
C ARG A 428 -17.68 -5.33 15.59
N GLU A 429 -17.89 -5.42 14.28
CA GLU A 429 -18.52 -6.58 13.65
C GLU A 429 -17.68 -7.85 13.82
N SER A 430 -16.36 -7.73 13.63
CA SER A 430 -15.44 -8.86 13.82
C SER A 430 -15.45 -9.39 15.25
N SER A 431 -15.52 -8.53 16.27
CA SER A 431 -15.55 -8.96 17.68
C SER A 431 -16.85 -9.68 18.05
N THR A 432 -18.00 -9.19 17.60
CA THR A 432 -19.30 -9.84 17.86
C THR A 432 -19.41 -11.22 17.19
N SER A 433 -18.83 -11.39 15.99
CA SER A 433 -18.79 -12.68 15.30
C SER A 433 -17.94 -13.73 16.01
N ALA A 434 -16.89 -13.32 16.73
CA ALA A 434 -15.98 -14.22 17.45
C ALA A 434 -16.55 -14.70 18.80
N SER A 435 -17.48 -13.94 19.41
CA SER A 435 -18.13 -14.31 20.68
C SER A 435 -19.31 -15.27 20.56
N GLY A 436 -19.72 -15.63 19.34
CA GLY A 436 -20.90 -16.46 19.06
C GLY A 436 -20.59 -17.93 18.73
N HIS A 437 -19.39 -18.43 19.02
CA HIS A 437 -18.97 -19.82 18.78
C HIS A 437 -18.53 -20.52 20.04
#